data_AF-A0A0E9PRJ7-F1
#
_entry.id   AF-A0A0E9PRJ7-F1
#
_cell.length_a   1.000
_cell.length_b   1.000
_cell.length_c   1.000
_cell.angle_alpha   90.00
_cell.angle_beta   90.00
_cell.angle_gamma   90.00
#
_symmetry.space_group_name_H-M   'P 1'
#
loop_
_entity.id
_entity.type
_entity.pdbx_description
1 polymer ?
#
loop_
_entity_poly.entity_id
_entity_poly.type
_entity_poly.pdbx_seq_one_letter_code
_entity_poly.pdbx_strand_id
1 'polypeptide(L)' 'MVMVRVNGVKLKMEADSAAAMSIISQRMYNKRFKKLKLRPSKVMLRDYSGKSIQVLGEMDVRVKCGTKS' A
#
# COMPACT_ATOMS: atom_id res chain seq x y z
N MET A 1 4.44 14.18 1.72
CA MET A 1 4.14 13.14 0.69
C MET A 1 5.33 12.97 -0.24
N VAL A 2 5.64 11.73 -0.63
CA VAL A 2 6.75 11.35 -1.51
C VAL A 2 6.26 10.63 -2.76
N MET A 3 7.02 10.75 -3.86
CA MET A 3 6.74 10.01 -5.10
C MET A 3 7.53 8.70 -5.12
N VAL A 4 6.83 7.58 -5.25
CA VAL A 4 7.42 6.25 -5.33
C VAL A 4 6.95 5.52 -6.60
N ARG A 5 7.75 4.56 -7.06
CA ARG A 5 7.32 3.62 -8.11
C ARG A 5 7.08 2.26 -7.50
N VAL A 6 5.83 1.79 -7.57
CA VAL A 6 5.41 0.46 -7.12
C VAL A 6 5.12 -0.39 -8.35
N ASN A 7 5.92 -1.43 -8.59
CA ASN A 7 5.89 -2.20 -9.84
C ASN A 7 5.91 -1.29 -11.09
N GLY A 8 6.72 -0.23 -11.04
CA GLY A 8 6.83 0.77 -12.11
C GLY A 8 5.74 1.85 -12.14
N VAL A 9 4.61 1.65 -11.46
CA VAL A 9 3.52 2.63 -11.34
C VAL A 9 3.91 3.74 -10.39
N LYS A 10 3.90 4.99 -10.86
CA LYS A 10 4.13 6.17 -10.01
C LYS A 10 2.93 6.40 -9.08
N LEU A 11 3.18 6.43 -7.78
CA LEU A 11 2.22 6.75 -6.73
C LEU A 11 2.74 7.89 -5.85
N LYS A 12 1.82 8.76 -5.44
CA LYS A 12 2.07 9.74 -4.38
C LYS A 12 1.64 9.09 -3.06
N MET A 13 2.57 8.91 -2.13
CA MET A 13 2.33 8.29 -0.83
C MET A 13 2.73 9.22 0.30
N GLU A 14 2.23 8.96 1.49
CA GLU A 14 2.72 9.59 2.70
C GLU A 14 3.94 8.82 3.22
N ALA A 15 4.97 9.54 3.64
CA ALA A 15 6.15 8.94 4.23
C ALA A 15 5.92 8.94 5.75
N ASP A 16 5.75 7.76 6.31
CA ASP A 16 5.55 7.55 7.74
C ASP A 16 6.64 6.59 8.23
N SER A 17 7.63 7.13 8.94
CA SER A 17 8.75 6.36 9.47
C SER A 17 8.36 5.52 10.70
N ALA A 18 7.22 5.80 11.33
CA ALA A 18 6.71 5.03 12.46
C ALA A 18 5.83 3.84 12.01
N ALA A 19 5.47 3.77 10.72
CA ALA A 19 4.70 2.66 10.16
C ALA A 19 5.61 1.49 9.74
N ALA A 20 5.32 0.29 10.26
CA ALA A 20 6.02 -0.94 9.86
C ALA A 20 5.62 -1.45 8.47
N MET A 21 4.45 -1.05 7.96
CA MET A 21 3.90 -1.50 6.68
C MET A 21 3.25 -0.36 5.91
N SER A 22 3.26 -0.47 4.58
CA SER A 22 2.56 0.45 3.69
C SER A 22 1.12 -0.02 3.45
N ILE A 23 0.16 0.91 3.50
CA ILE A 23 -1.26 0.66 3.19
C ILE A 23 -1.70 1.46 1.97
N ILE A 24 -2.64 0.91 1.20
CA ILE A 24 -3.31 1.62 0.10
C ILE A 24 -4.81 1.36 0.15
N SER A 25 -5.60 2.27 -0.41
CA SER A 25 -7.04 2.09 -0.50
C SER A 25 -7.43 1.04 -1.56
N GLN A 26 -8.60 0.42 -1.37
CA GLN A 26 -9.21 -0.46 -2.37
C GLN A 26 -9.36 0.23 -3.73
N ARG A 27 -9.72 1.52 -3.74
CA ARG A 27 -9.83 2.31 -4.99
C ARG A 27 -8.49 2.38 -5.73
N MET A 28 -7.38 2.57 -5.01
CA MET A 28 -6.05 2.59 -5.61
C MET A 28 -5.67 1.22 -6.18
N TYR A 29 -5.91 0.15 -5.41
CA TYR A 29 -5.69 -1.23 -5.86
C TYR A 29 -6.48 -1.52 -7.13
N ASN A 30 -7.80 -1.27 -7.14
CA ASN A 30 -8.65 -1.52 -8.30
C ASN A 30 -8.19 -0.75 -9.55
N LYS A 31 -7.71 0.49 -9.38
CA LYS A 31 -7.28 1.34 -10.50
C LYS A 31 -5.90 0.97 -11.05
N ARG A 32 -4.97 0.52 -10.20
CA ARG A 32 -3.55 0.41 -10.55
C ARG A 32 -3.00 -1.02 -10.49
N PHE A 33 -3.57 -1.88 -9.66
CA PHE A 33 -3.00 -3.18 -9.28
C PHE A 33 -3.98 -4.35 -9.36
N LYS A 34 -5.20 -4.18 -9.88
CA LYS A 34 -6.24 -5.24 -9.98
C LYS A 34 -5.77 -6.53 -10.68
N LYS A 35 -4.73 -6.44 -11.52
CA LYS A 35 -4.12 -7.61 -12.19
C LYS A 35 -3.31 -8.50 -11.24
N LEU A 36 -2.87 -7.98 -10.09
CA LEU A 36 -2.16 -8.72 -9.06
C LEU A 36 -3.19 -9.33 -8.10
N LYS A 37 -3.15 -10.65 -7.90
CA LYS A 37 -4.04 -11.28 -6.93
C LYS A 37 -3.62 -10.91 -5.51
N LEU A 38 -4.57 -10.49 -4.69
CA LEU A 38 -4.34 -10.32 -3.26
C LEU A 38 -4.22 -11.69 -2.60
N ARG A 39 -3.22 -11.84 -1.73
CA ARG A 39 -3.12 -12.97 -0.81
C ARG A 39 -3.87 -12.64 0.48
N PRO A 40 -4.33 -13.65 1.24
CA PRO A 40 -4.86 -13.44 2.58
C PRO A 40 -3.82 -12.72 3.45
N SER A 41 -4.24 -11.70 4.18
CA SER A 41 -3.39 -11.01 5.14
C SER A 41 -3.77 -11.41 6.56
N LYS A 42 -2.76 -11.52 7.43
CA LYS A 42 -2.95 -11.73 8.87
C LYS A 42 -2.97 -10.41 9.66
N VAL A 43 -2.85 -9.28 8.96
CA VAL A 43 -2.81 -7.94 9.55
C VAL A 43 -4.22 -7.49 9.92
N MET A 44 -4.37 -6.95 11.12
CA MET A 44 -5.58 -6.27 11.56
C MET A 44 -5.28 -4.78 11.69
N LEU A 45 -5.97 -3.96 10.90
CA LEU A 45 -5.88 -2.50 11.00
C LEU A 45 -6.96 -2.00 11.95
N ARG A 46 -6.63 -0.98 12.75
CA ARG A 46 -7.56 -0.28 13.61
C ARG A 46 -7.45 1.22 13.38
N ASP A 47 -8.57 1.91 13.43
CA ASP A 47 -8.55 3.38 13.49
C ASP A 47 -8.15 3.87 14.89
N TYR A 48 -8.04 5.19 15.04
CA TYR A 48 -7.67 5.83 16.30
C TYR A 48 -8.69 5.61 17.43
N SER A 49 -9.92 5.20 17.10
CA SER A 49 -10.94 4.83 18.08
C SER A 49 -10.92 3.34 18.42
N GLY A 50 -9.98 2.58 17.84
CA GLY A 50 -9.83 1.14 18.04
C GLY A 50 -10.76 0.28 17.19
N LYS A 51 -11.57 0.88 16.30
CA LYS A 51 -12.47 0.13 15.43
C LYS A 51 -11.68 -0.56 14.33
N SER A 52 -12.01 -1.83 14.09
CA SER A 52 -11.35 -2.63 13.06
C SER A 52 -11.67 -2.11 11.65
N ILE A 53 -10.63 -2.01 10.83
CA ILE A 53 -10.71 -1.71 9.40
C ILE A 53 -10.48 -3.01 8.64
N GLN A 54 -11.41 -3.37 7.75
CA GLN A 54 -11.30 -4.58 6.95
C GLN A 54 -10.08 -4.51 6.00
N VAL A 55 -9.17 -5.47 6.16
CA VAL A 55 -8.05 -5.68 5.22
C VAL A 55 -8.50 -6.64 4.13
N LEU A 56 -8.43 -6.21 2.87
CA LEU A 56 -8.87 -7.01 1.73
C LEU A 56 -7.82 -8.04 1.28
N GLY A 57 -6.60 -7.92 1.77
CA GLY A 57 -5.47 -8.79 1.48
C GLY A 57 -4.17 -8.00 1.29
N GLU A 58 -3.12 -8.71 0.89
CA GLU A 58 -1.78 -8.16 0.71
C GLU A 58 -1.16 -8.62 -0.61
N MET A 59 -0.18 -7.87 -1.10
CA MET A 59 0.56 -8.19 -2.33
C MET A 59 2.04 -7.85 -2.17
N ASP A 60 2.91 -8.71 -2.69
CA ASP A 60 4.33 -8.40 -2.81
C ASP A 60 4.56 -7.49 -4.02
N VAL A 61 5.36 -6.45 -3.80
CA VAL A 61 5.64 -5.43 -4.83
C VAL A 61 7.09 -5.01 -4.79
N ARG A 62 7.61 -4.58 -5.95
CA ARG A 62 8.90 -3.92 -6.06
C ARG A 62 8.71 -2.42 -5.91
N VAL A 63 9.31 -1.84 -4.88
CA VAL A 63 9.27 -0.39 -4.63
C VAL A 63 10.60 0.24 -5.05
N LYS A 64 10.54 1.40 -5.71
CA LYS A 64 11.70 2.27 -5.96
C LYS A 64 11.38 3.69 -5.46
N CYS A 65 12.27 4.25 -4.67
CA CYS A 65 12.22 5.64 -4.20
C CYS A 65 13.30 6.47 -4.92
N GLY A 66 12.98 7.69 -5.35
CA GLY A 66 13.93 8.60 -6.02
C GLY A 66 14.02 8.48 -7.55
N THR A 67 14.79 9.41 -8.15
CA THR A 67 14.99 9.60 -9.61
C THR A 67 16.39 9.18 -10.06
N LYS A 68 16.84 7.98 -9.74
CA LYS A 68 18.01 7.41 -10.43
C LYS A 68 17.55 6.25 -11.30
N SER A 69 17.43 6.58 -12.60
CA SER A 69 17.55 5.63 -13.71
C SER A 69 18.96 5.07 -13.74
#